data_AF-A0A6C0J8X0-F1
#
_entry.id   AF-A0A6C0J8X0-F1
#
_cell.length_a   1.000
_cell.length_b   1.000
_cell.length_c   1.000
_cell.angle_alpha   90.00
_cell.angle_beta   90.00
_cell.angle_gamma   90.00
#
_symmetry.space_group_name_H-M   'P 1'
#
loop_
_entity.id
_entity.type
_entity.pdbx_description
1 polymer ?
#
loop_
_entity_poly.entity_id
_entity_poly.type
_entity_poly.pdbx_seq_one_letter_code
_entity_poly.pdbx_strand_id
1 'polypeptide(L)'
;MEWLTLGYTHLCTVEIPNDAQTLKFNHKYRSDQVIILDTPVLVKEHKIWSDIEICKCVIQQTGMALKYVKVQTEKLCKLALQQNGWALEHVKNPN
;
A
#
# COMPACT_ATOMS: atom_id res chain seq x y z
N MET A 1 -3.60 4.11 -4.47
CA MET A 1 -4.09 3.44 -3.28
C MET A 1 -3.99 4.40 -2.10
N GLU A 2 -5.08 5.08 -1.74
CA GLU A 2 -5.20 5.97 -0.56
C GLU A 2 -5.34 5.19 0.76
N TRP A 3 -4.72 4.00 0.87
CA TRP A 3 -5.07 3.08 1.96
C TRP A 3 -4.66 3.61 3.33
N LEU A 4 -3.60 4.41 3.37
CA LEU A 4 -3.03 4.94 4.61
C LEU A 4 -3.90 6.04 5.23
N THR A 5 -4.73 6.72 4.44
CA THR A 5 -5.62 7.80 4.92
C THR A 5 -7.05 7.32 5.20
N LEU A 6 -7.43 6.16 4.65
CA LEU A 6 -8.78 5.59 4.78
C LEU A 6 -8.94 4.66 5.99
N GLY A 7 -7.94 4.57 6.88
CA GLY A 7 -8.03 3.82 8.14
C GLY A 7 -7.97 2.29 7.98
N TYR A 8 -7.48 1.77 6.86
CA TYR A 8 -7.29 0.32 6.71
C TYR A 8 -6.19 -0.18 7.65
N THR A 9 -6.52 -1.12 8.53
CA THR A 9 -5.62 -1.59 9.59
C THR A 9 -4.89 -2.89 9.23
N HIS A 10 -5.57 -3.82 8.55
CA HIS A 10 -5.05 -5.14 8.22
C HIS A 10 -5.18 -5.44 6.72
N LEU A 11 -4.29 -6.28 6.22
CA LEU A 11 -4.26 -6.79 4.86
C LEU A 11 -4.16 -8.32 4.89
N CYS A 12 -4.95 -8.96 4.04
CA CYS A 12 -4.97 -10.41 3.83
C CYS A 12 -5.15 -10.71 2.34
N THR A 13 -4.83 -11.95 1.97
CA THR A 13 -5.16 -12.54 0.68
C THR A 13 -6.61 -13.01 0.72
N VAL A 14 -7.36 -12.70 -0.32
CA VAL A 14 -8.77 -13.06 -0.44
C VAL A 14 -9.08 -13.71 -1.79
N GLU A 15 -10.14 -14.50 -1.80
CA GLU A 15 -10.78 -15.03 -3.01
C GLU A 15 -12.20 -14.46 -3.10
N ILE A 16 -12.60 -14.08 -4.31
CA ILE A 16 -13.97 -13.63 -4.61
C ILE A 16 -14.67 -14.80 -5.32
N PRO A 17 -15.71 -15.40 -4.71
CA PRO A 17 -16.40 -16.54 -5.31
C PRO A 17 -17.21 -16.11 -6.53
N ASN A 18 -17.48 -17.05 -7.43
CA ASN A 18 -18.10 -16.77 -8.74
C ASN A 18 -19.54 -16.23 -8.66
N ASP A 19 -20.26 -16.52 -7.57
CA ASP A 19 -21.62 -16.05 -7.31
C ASP A 19 -21.66 -14.70 -6.58
N ALA A 20 -20.51 -14.11 -6.28
CA ALA A 20 -20.43 -12.83 -5.59
C ALA A 20 -20.90 -11.66 -6.47
N GLN A 21 -21.66 -10.75 -5.87
CA GLN A 21 -22.04 -9.49 -6.48
C GLN A 21 -21.06 -8.38 -6.05
N THR A 22 -20.73 -7.46 -6.96
CA THR A 22 -19.78 -6.37 -6.68
C THR A 22 -20.38 -5.00 -6.99
N LEU A 23 -20.35 -4.12 -5.99
CA LEU A 23 -20.68 -2.70 -6.13
C LEU A 23 -19.43 -1.91 -6.54
N LYS A 24 -19.58 -1.05 -7.56
CA LYS A 24 -18.56 -0.08 -7.98
C LYS A 24 -18.84 1.28 -7.37
N PHE A 25 -17.85 1.84 -6.70
CA PHE A 25 -17.80 3.24 -6.27
C PHE A 25 -16.79 4.01 -7.15
N ASN A 26 -16.69 5.33 -6.97
CA ASN A 26 -15.80 6.19 -7.76
C ASN A 26 -14.34 5.69 -7.84
N HIS A 27 -13.79 5.18 -6.73
CA HIS A 27 -12.38 4.75 -6.64
C HIS A 27 -12.19 3.39 -5.93
N LYS A 28 -13.27 2.63 -5.71
CA LYS A 28 -13.21 1.34 -4.99
C LYS A 28 -14.32 0.41 -5.43
N TYR A 29 -14.12 -0.87 -5.17
CA TYR A 29 -15.12 -1.92 -5.35
C TYR A 29 -15.39 -2.56 -3.99
N ARG A 30 -16.60 -3.04 -3.79
CA ARG A 30 -16.96 -3.86 -2.61
C ARG A 30 -17.79 -5.03 -3.11
N SER A 31 -17.32 -6.23 -2.81
CA SER A 31 -18.12 -7.44 -3.02
C SER A 31 -18.94 -7.74 -1.76
N ASP A 32 -20.09 -8.37 -1.94
CA ASP A 32 -20.93 -8.88 -0.86
C ASP A 32 -20.33 -10.12 -0.17
N GLN A 33 -19.60 -10.93 -0.94
CA GLN A 33 -18.89 -12.12 -0.46
C GLN A 33 -17.37 -11.97 -0.61
N VAL A 34 -16.63 -12.46 0.39
CA VAL A 34 -15.17 -12.55 0.35
C VAL A 34 -14.73 -13.76 1.16
N ILE A 35 -13.83 -14.57 0.62
CA ILE A 35 -13.22 -15.69 1.35
C ILE A 35 -11.81 -15.24 1.77
N ILE A 36 -11.53 -15.24 3.07
CA ILE A 36 -10.21 -14.90 3.61
C ILE A 36 -9.34 -16.16 3.59
N LEU A 37 -8.23 -16.10 2.87
CA LEU A 37 -7.34 -17.25 2.66
C LEU A 37 -6.20 -17.33 3.69
N ASP A 38 -5.80 -16.19 4.25
CA ASP A 38 -4.72 -16.10 5.24
C ASP A 38 -5.07 -15.18 6.41
N THR A 39 -4.30 -15.28 7.48
CA THR A 39 -4.50 -14.43 8.66
C THR A 39 -4.23 -12.96 8.32
N PRO A 40 -5.19 -12.04 8.54
CA PRO A 40 -4.96 -10.62 8.32
C PRO A 40 -3.80 -10.09 9.17
N VAL A 41 -2.84 -9.44 8.52
CA VAL A 41 -1.67 -8.84 9.16
C VAL A 41 -1.78 -7.33 9.10
N LEU A 42 -1.29 -6.63 10.12
CA LEU A 42 -1.23 -5.18 10.13
C LEU A 42 -0.57 -4.66 8.84
N VAL A 43 -1.22 -3.71 8.17
CA VAL A 43 -0.76 -3.19 6.87
C VAL A 43 0.70 -2.77 6.96
N LYS A 44 1.10 -2.06 8.03
CA LYS A 44 2.47 -1.59 8.28
C LYS A 44 3.54 -2.69 8.36
N GLU A 45 3.16 -3.92 8.73
CA GLU A 45 4.08 -5.06 8.91
C GLU A 45 4.07 -6.01 7.71
N HIS A 46 3.05 -5.88 6.86
CA HIS A 46 2.80 -6.79 5.75
C HIS A 46 3.97 -6.84 4.75
N LYS A 47 4.19 -8.02 4.14
CA LYS A 47 5.29 -8.29 3.20
C LYS A 47 5.25 -7.46 1.91
N ILE A 48 4.09 -6.88 1.59
CA ILE A 48 3.83 -6.04 0.41
C ILE A 48 4.81 -4.87 0.28
N TRP A 49 5.32 -4.35 1.41
CA TRP A 49 6.30 -3.27 1.41
C TRP A 49 7.72 -3.68 0.97
N SER A 50 7.88 -4.93 0.52
CA SER A 50 9.09 -5.43 -0.14
C SER A 50 8.94 -5.45 -1.66
N ASP A 51 7.72 -5.32 -2.19
CA ASP A 51 7.44 -5.31 -3.61
C ASP A 51 7.69 -3.90 -4.17
N ILE A 52 8.64 -3.80 -5.11
CA ILE A 52 9.10 -2.52 -5.66
C ILE A 52 7.98 -1.83 -6.45
N GLU A 53 7.21 -2.56 -7.25
CA GLU A 53 6.18 -1.97 -8.10
C GLU A 53 5.01 -1.47 -7.26
N ILE A 54 4.63 -2.22 -6.22
CA ILE A 54 3.60 -1.77 -5.28
C ILE A 54 4.10 -0.55 -4.50
N CYS A 55 5.32 -0.58 -3.97
CA CYS A 55 5.90 0.56 -3.25
C CYS A 55 5.95 1.80 -4.14
N LYS A 56 6.34 1.66 -5.40
CA LYS A 56 6.34 2.76 -6.39
C LYS A 56 4.94 3.32 -6.61
N CYS A 57 3.94 2.46 -6.84
CA CYS A 57 2.55 2.89 -7.05
C CYS A 57 1.99 3.65 -5.83
N VAL A 58 2.29 3.17 -4.62
CA VAL A 58 1.86 3.83 -3.38
C VAL A 58 2.60 5.17 -3.20
N ILE A 59 3.92 5.21 -3.39
CA ILE A 59 4.73 6.42 -3.23
C ILE A 59 4.30 7.52 -4.20
N GLN A 60 3.95 7.17 -5.45
CA GLN A 60 3.43 8.13 -6.44
C GLN A 60 2.19 8.88 -5.95
N GLN A 61 1.40 8.26 -5.07
CA GLN A 61 0.19 8.87 -4.51
C GLN A 61 0.42 9.44 -3.11
N THR A 62 1.39 8.91 -2.35
CA THR A 62 1.67 9.32 -0.98
C THR A 62 3.16 9.09 -0.67
N GLY A 63 3.98 10.13 -0.80
CA GLY A 63 5.43 10.09 -0.60
C GLY A 63 5.81 9.68 0.83
N MET A 64 4.98 10.05 1.82
CA MET A 64 5.12 9.62 3.22
C MET A 64 5.02 8.10 3.41
N ALA A 65 4.53 7.34 2.42
CA ALA A 65 4.51 5.88 2.47
C ALA A 65 5.93 5.27 2.47
N LEU A 66 6.97 6.06 2.13
CA LEU A 66 8.37 5.63 2.20
C LEU A 66 8.75 5.02 3.56
N LYS A 67 8.11 5.45 4.66
CA LYS A 67 8.32 4.90 6.00
C LYS A 67 8.02 3.42 6.17
N TYR A 68 7.13 2.87 5.34
CA TYR A 68 6.77 1.46 5.39
C TYR A 68 7.66 0.60 4.49
N VAL A 69 8.30 1.20 3.49
CA VAL A 69 9.13 0.49 2.51
C VAL A 69 10.30 -0.21 3.20
N LYS A 70 10.38 -1.53 3.01
CA LYS A 70 11.45 -2.34 3.60
C LYS A 70 12.77 -2.09 2.86
N VAL A 71 12.75 -2.15 1.53
CA VAL A 71 13.91 -1.96 0.66
C VAL A 71 13.79 -0.62 -0.09
N GLN A 72 14.47 0.41 0.41
CA GLN A 72 14.48 1.73 -0.23
C GLN A 72 15.58 1.77 -1.30
N THR A 73 15.18 1.92 -2.56
CA THR A 73 16.11 2.23 -3.65
C THR A 73 16.20 3.74 -3.82
N GLU A 74 17.32 4.22 -4.38
CA GLU A 74 17.50 5.65 -4.70
C GLU A 74 16.33 6.20 -5.55
N LYS A 75 15.82 5.38 -6.49
CA LYS A 75 14.66 5.73 -7.32
C LYS A 75 13.39 5.92 -6.48
N LEU A 76 13.11 5.04 -5.52
CA LEU A 76 11.96 5.16 -4.64
C LEU A 76 12.08 6.36 -3.69
N CYS A 77 13.27 6.61 -3.15
CA CYS A 77 13.53 7.78 -2.30
C CYS A 77 13.33 9.08 -3.08
N LYS A 78 13.92 9.20 -4.27
CA LYS A 78 13.73 10.38 -5.13
C LYS A 78 12.27 10.61 -5.49
N LEU A 79 11.55 9.54 -5.83
CA LEU A 79 10.13 9.60 -6.15
C LEU A 79 9.30 10.08 -4.94
N ALA A 80 9.62 9.59 -3.74
CA ALA A 80 8.96 10.01 -2.51
C ALA A 80 9.21 11.48 -2.19
N LEU A 81 10.45 11.95 -2.33
CA LEU A 81 10.84 13.35 -2.12
C LEU A 81 10.21 14.29 -3.14
N GLN A 82 10.11 13.86 -4.41
CA GLN A 82 9.41 14.61 -5.45
C GLN A 82 7.92 14.74 -5.16
N GLN A 83 7.30 13.70 -4.60
CA GLN A 83 5.89 13.71 -4.24
C GLN A 83 5.64 14.54 -2.97
N ASN A 84 6.47 14.38 -1.95
CA ASN A 84 6.41 15.11 -0.70
C ASN A 84 7.81 15.26 -0.09
N GLY A 85 8.32 16.48 -0.04
CA GLY A 85 9.66 16.78 0.49
C GLY A 85 9.85 16.37 1.96
N TRP A 86 8.78 16.29 2.75
CA TRP A 86 8.87 15.81 4.14
C TRP A 86 9.14 14.31 4.24
N ALA A 87 8.97 13.55 3.16
CA ALA A 87 9.38 12.14 3.12
C ALA A 87 10.88 11.94 3.38
N LEU A 88 11.68 13.03 3.36
CA LEU A 88 13.08 13.04 3.78
C LEU A 88 13.28 12.46 5.18
N GLU A 89 12.34 12.67 6.11
CA GLU A 89 12.43 12.12 7.47
C GLU A 89 12.43 10.58 7.50
N HIS A 90 12.01 9.94 6.40
CA HIS A 90 11.88 8.50 6.27
C HIS A 90 12.96 7.86 5.38
N VAL A 91 13.90 8.64 4.83
CA VAL A 91 15.03 8.12 4.06
C VAL A 91 16.03 7.49 5.02
N LYS A 92 16.29 6.18 4.88
CA LYS A 92 17.17 5.44 5.80
C LYS A 92 18.66 5.77 5.58
N ASN A 93 19.08 5.96 4.33
CA ASN A 93 20.47 6.28 3.96
C ASN A 93 20.48 7.51 3.05
N PRO A 94 20.70 8.73 3.59
CA PRO A 94 20.64 9.98 2.83
C PRO A 94 21.94 10.35 2.09
N ASN A 95 22.88 9.42 1.92
CA ASN A 95 24.18 9.68 1.28
C ASN A 95 24.09 9.93 -0.22
#